data_AF-E6LJF4-F1
#
_entry.id   AF-E6LJF4-F1
#
_cell.length_a   1.000
_cell.length_b   1.000
_cell.length_c   1.000
_cell.angle_alpha   90.00
_cell.angle_beta   90.00
_cell.angle_gamma   90.00
#
_symmetry.space_group_name_H-M   'P 1'
#
loop_
_entity.id
_entity.type
_entity.pdbx_description
1 polymer ?
#
loop_
_entity_poly.entity_id
_entity_poly.type
_entity_poly.pdbx_seq_one_letter_code
_entity_poly.pdbx_strand_id
1 'polypeptide(L)'
;MTAKEYLKQLKTLDCLIKAKLLEKECIRALSTKVTAGNKERVQGGSSGGIESAVIKMMELEEQINSDIDRLVNLKAEARLLIDELVDDKHKVVLSMYYVSDMTFEMISDETHYSVGAVHKFYRSALKEFEELYNSEKE
;
A
#
# COMPACT_ATOMS: atom_id res chain seq x y z
N MET A 1 16.99 10.30 5.21
CA MET A 1 16.16 9.08 5.22
C MET A 1 16.86 8.06 6.07
N THR A 2 16.23 7.67 7.17
CA THR A 2 16.57 6.50 7.98
C THR A 2 15.84 5.27 7.42
N ALA A 3 16.34 4.06 7.70
CA ALA A 3 15.66 2.82 7.35
C ALA A 3 14.20 2.79 7.82
N LYS A 4 13.93 3.29 9.03
CA LYS A 4 12.58 3.38 9.60
C LYS A 4 11.67 4.32 8.81
N GLU A 5 12.19 5.46 8.36
CA GLU A 5 11.44 6.40 7.52
C GLU A 5 11.10 5.78 6.17
N TYR A 6 12.05 5.07 5.55
CA TYR A 6 11.83 4.38 4.28
C TYR A 6 10.72 3.33 4.40
N LEU A 7 10.80 2.47 5.40
CA LEU A 7 9.80 1.44 5.67
C LEU A 7 8.42 2.04 6.00
N LYS A 8 8.39 3.17 6.71
CA LYS A 8 7.16 3.91 6.99
C LYS A 8 6.55 4.52 5.72
N GLN A 9 7.38 4.97 4.78
CA GLN A 9 6.90 5.48 3.49
C GLN A 9 6.16 4.40 2.71
N LEU A 10 6.66 3.16 2.66
CA LEU A 10 5.95 2.05 1.99
C LEU A 10 4.53 1.85 2.58
N LYS A 11 4.41 1.74 3.91
CA LYS A 11 3.11 1.55 4.57
C LYS A 11 2.19 2.77 4.40
N THR A 12 2.75 3.98 4.39
CA THR A 12 1.96 5.20 4.19
C THR A 12 1.42 5.26 2.76
N LEU A 13 2.25 4.94 1.76
CA LEU A 13 1.86 4.94 0.36
C LEU A 13 0.80 3.87 0.08
N ASP A 14 0.95 2.67 0.64
CA ASP A 14 -0.05 1.61 0.52
C ASP A 14 -1.40 2.01 1.15
N CYS A 15 -1.38 2.65 2.33
CA CYS A 15 -2.57 3.20 2.98
C CYS A 15 -3.23 4.31 2.14
N LEU A 16 -2.42 5.19 1.53
CA LEU A 16 -2.92 6.24 0.62
C LEU A 16 -3.59 5.64 -0.62
N ILE A 17 -2.99 4.61 -1.23
CA ILE A 17 -3.59 3.90 -2.38
C ILE A 17 -4.92 3.27 -1.97
N LYS A 18 -4.98 2.59 -0.83
CA LYS A 18 -6.22 2.02 -0.28
C LYS A 18 -7.30 3.09 -0.05
N ALA A 19 -6.93 4.26 0.48
CA ALA A 19 -7.85 5.37 0.68
C ALA A 19 -8.39 5.93 -0.65
N LYS A 20 -7.53 6.10 -1.66
CA LYS A 20 -7.94 6.56 -3.00
C LYS A 20 -8.84 5.54 -3.72
N LEU A 21 -8.59 4.24 -3.55
CA LEU A 21 -9.46 3.18 -4.05
C LEU A 21 -10.86 3.24 -3.41
N LEU A 22 -10.93 3.46 -2.10
CA LEU A 22 -12.20 3.63 -1.40
C LEU A 22 -12.95 4.89 -1.86
N GLU A 23 -12.23 5.99 -2.10
CA GLU A 23 -12.80 7.22 -2.66
C GLU A 23 -13.42 6.96 -4.04
N LYS A 24 -12.70 6.25 -4.92
CA LYS A 24 -13.20 5.84 -6.23
C LYS A 24 -14.50 5.02 -6.12
N GLU A 25 -14.55 4.05 -5.21
CA GLU A 25 -15.77 3.28 -4.95
C GLU A 25 -16.93 4.15 -4.45
N CYS A 26 -16.66 5.11 -3.57
CA CYS A 26 -17.66 6.05 -3.08
C CYS A 26 -18.23 6.91 -4.22
N ILE A 27 -17.39 7.49 -5.08
CA ILE A 27 -17.83 8.29 -6.22
C ILE A 27 -18.68 7.41 -7.16
N ARG A 28 -18.24 6.17 -7.44
CA ARG A 28 -19.00 5.23 -8.27
C ARG A 28 -20.38 4.89 -7.70
N ALA A 29 -20.46 4.67 -6.38
CA ALA A 29 -21.71 4.39 -5.69
C ALA A 29 -22.67 5.59 -5.74
N LEU A 30 -22.14 6.82 -5.56
CA LEU A 30 -22.91 8.06 -5.66
C LEU A 30 -23.44 8.28 -7.07
N SER A 31 -22.60 8.13 -8.11
CA SER A 31 -23.02 8.26 -9.52
C SER A 31 -24.09 7.23 -9.89
N THR A 32 -23.98 5.99 -9.39
CA THR A 32 -24.97 4.94 -9.62
C THR A 32 -26.30 5.23 -8.93
N LYS A 33 -26.28 5.70 -7.67
CA LYS A 33 -27.49 6.11 -6.94
C LYS A 33 -28.22 7.26 -7.61
N VAL A 34 -27.48 8.29 -8.06
CA VAL A 34 -28.06 9.43 -8.79
C VAL A 34 -28.72 8.96 -10.11
N THR A 35 -28.08 8.03 -10.82
CA THR A 35 -28.63 7.47 -12.07
C THR A 35 -29.89 6.62 -11.84
N ALA A 36 -29.96 5.88 -10.73
CA ALA A 36 -31.13 5.08 -10.37
C ALA A 36 -32.35 5.94 -9.96
N GLY A 37 -32.12 7.05 -9.25
CA GLY A 37 -33.18 8.02 -8.90
C GLY A 37 -33.72 8.81 -10.11
N ASN A 38 -32.91 9.01 -11.15
CA ASN A 38 -33.31 9.72 -12.36
C ASN A 38 -34.14 8.90 -13.37
N LYS A 39 -34.41 7.61 -13.11
CA LYS A 39 -35.30 6.81 -13.97
C LYS A 39 -36.79 7.14 -13.78
N GLU A 40 -37.13 7.90 -12.75
CA GLU A 40 -38.50 8.32 -12.46
C GLU A 40 -38.63 9.85 -12.59
N ARG A 41 -38.91 10.31 -13.83
CA ARG A 41 -39.37 11.66 -14.21
C ARG A 41 -38.46 12.85 -13.81
N VAL A 42 -37.87 13.54 -14.80
CA VAL A 42 -38.25 14.92 -15.21
C VAL A 42 -37.43 15.41 -16.41
N GLN A 43 -38.10 16.06 -17.35
CA GLN A 43 -37.49 17.06 -18.24
C GLN A 43 -36.89 18.18 -17.39
N GLY A 44 -35.61 18.52 -17.59
CA GLY A 44 -35.01 19.74 -17.02
C GLY A 44 -33.57 19.51 -16.56
N GLY A 45 -32.63 20.25 -17.15
CA GLY A 45 -31.21 19.99 -17.14
C GLY A 45 -30.53 19.84 -15.76
N SER A 46 -29.64 18.84 -15.67
CA SER A 46 -28.33 18.96 -15.03
C SER A 46 -27.48 17.74 -15.42
N SER A 47 -26.94 17.73 -16.64
CA SER A 47 -25.99 16.71 -17.11
C SER A 47 -24.59 16.85 -16.50
N GLY A 48 -24.28 18.00 -15.89
CA GLY A 48 -22.92 18.34 -15.45
C GLY A 48 -22.39 17.54 -14.25
N GLY A 49 -23.27 16.98 -13.41
CA GLY A 49 -22.85 16.22 -12.22
C GLY A 49 -22.22 14.86 -12.55
N ILE A 50 -22.69 14.19 -13.61
CA ILE A 50 -22.18 12.89 -14.03
C ILE A 50 -20.89 13.05 -14.82
N GLU A 51 -20.82 13.99 -15.77
CA GLU A 51 -19.57 14.29 -16.50
C GLU A 51 -18.44 14.72 -15.55
N SER A 52 -18.74 15.58 -14.57
CA SER A 52 -17.76 15.99 -13.56
C SER A 52 -17.27 14.81 -12.70
N ALA A 53 -18.14 13.86 -12.38
CA ALA A 53 -17.77 12.66 -11.62
C ALA A 53 -16.87 11.72 -12.44
N VAL A 54 -17.14 11.58 -13.74
CA VAL A 54 -16.33 10.74 -14.65
C VAL A 54 -14.92 11.32 -14.81
N ILE A 55 -14.79 12.64 -15.00
CA ILE A 55 -13.48 13.31 -15.11
C ILE A 55 -12.67 13.10 -13.82
N LYS A 56 -13.28 13.31 -12.64
CA LYS A 56 -12.62 13.09 -11.35
C LYS A 56 -12.21 11.63 -11.11
N MET A 57 -13.03 10.66 -11.55
CA MET A 57 -12.65 9.25 -11.49
C MET A 57 -11.41 8.96 -12.35
N MET A 58 -11.34 9.53 -13.55
CA MET A 58 -10.22 9.33 -14.47
C MET A 58 -8.92 9.94 -13.91
N GLU A 59 -8.99 11.16 -13.35
CA GLU A 59 -7.85 11.79 -12.67
C GLU A 59 -7.39 10.96 -11.45
N LEU A 60 -8.33 10.44 -10.65
CA LEU A 60 -8.01 9.56 -9.52
C LEU A 60 -7.38 8.25 -9.97
N GLU A 61 -7.83 7.66 -11.08
CA GLU A 61 -7.24 6.45 -11.66
C GLU A 61 -5.78 6.67 -12.09
N GLU A 62 -5.48 7.78 -12.76
CA GLU A 62 -4.11 8.11 -13.16
C GLU A 62 -3.20 8.31 -11.94
N GLN A 63 -3.70 8.97 -10.89
CA GLN A 63 -2.96 9.15 -9.65
C GLN A 63 -2.73 7.82 -8.92
N ILE A 64 -3.74 6.95 -8.85
CA ILE A 64 -3.63 5.62 -8.24
C ILE A 64 -2.59 4.79 -9.00
N ASN A 65 -2.62 4.78 -10.34
CA ASN A 65 -1.64 4.06 -11.13
C ASN A 65 -0.21 4.57 -10.88
N SER A 66 -0.04 5.89 -10.85
CA SER A 66 1.27 6.51 -10.56
C SER A 66 1.77 6.16 -9.15
N ASP A 67 0.88 6.14 -8.16
CA ASP A 67 1.23 5.75 -6.79
C ASP A 67 1.55 4.25 -6.70
N ILE A 68 0.85 3.39 -7.43
CA ILE A 68 1.14 1.96 -7.54
C ILE A 68 2.51 1.75 -8.17
N ASP A 69 2.84 2.43 -9.26
CA ASP A 69 4.15 2.32 -9.90
C ASP A 69 5.27 2.71 -8.92
N ARG A 70 5.05 3.80 -8.18
CA ARG A 70 5.98 4.23 -7.12
C ARG A 70 6.09 3.19 -6.02
N LEU A 71 4.99 2.59 -5.59
CA LEU A 71 4.98 1.54 -4.57
C LEU A 71 5.72 0.29 -5.04
N VAL A 72 5.53 -0.13 -6.30
CA VAL A 72 6.20 -1.29 -6.89
C VAL A 72 7.71 -1.05 -6.94
N ASN A 73 8.14 0.12 -7.39
CA ASN A 73 9.57 0.48 -7.41
C ASN A 73 10.18 0.48 -6.00
N LEU A 74 9.50 1.10 -5.03
CA LEU A 74 9.94 1.09 -3.63
C LEU A 74 9.98 -0.33 -3.04
N LYS A 75 9.00 -1.18 -3.35
CA LYS A 75 9.02 -2.59 -2.92
C LYS A 75 10.16 -3.37 -3.55
N ALA A 76 10.50 -3.08 -4.81
CA ALA A 76 11.62 -3.72 -5.49
C ALA A 76 12.96 -3.33 -4.86
N GLU A 77 13.18 -2.03 -4.60
CA GLU A 77 14.36 -1.55 -3.87
C GLU A 77 14.44 -2.14 -2.46
N ALA A 78 13.33 -2.14 -1.71
CA ALA A 78 13.26 -2.73 -0.39
C ALA A 78 13.65 -4.22 -0.42
N ARG A 79 13.19 -4.95 -1.44
CA ARG A 79 13.51 -6.37 -1.60
C ARG A 79 15.00 -6.61 -1.84
N LEU A 80 15.64 -5.79 -2.67
CA LEU A 80 17.09 -5.88 -2.89
C LEU A 80 17.86 -5.66 -1.59
N LEU A 81 17.52 -4.62 -0.83
CA LEU A 81 18.16 -4.34 0.47
C LEU A 81 17.90 -5.45 1.50
N ILE A 82 16.71 -6.05 1.50
CA ILE A 82 16.38 -7.18 2.37
C ILE A 82 17.21 -8.41 1.97
N ASP A 83 17.39 -8.66 0.67
CA ASP A 83 18.14 -9.82 0.17
C ASP A 83 19.63 -9.78 0.57
N GLU A 84 20.18 -8.61 0.88
CA GLU A 84 21.55 -8.41 1.37
C GLU A 84 21.75 -8.74 2.86
N LEU A 85 20.67 -8.92 3.63
CA LEU A 85 20.78 -9.34 5.03
C LEU A 85 21.51 -10.69 5.17
N VAL A 86 22.08 -10.97 6.33
CA VAL A 86 22.82 -12.22 6.54
C VAL A 86 21.88 -13.35 6.97
N ASP A 87 20.88 -13.05 7.81
CA ASP A 87 19.97 -14.06 8.36
C ASP A 87 18.72 -14.26 7.46
N ASP A 88 18.57 -15.46 6.90
CA ASP A 88 17.42 -15.83 6.06
C ASP A 88 16.06 -15.65 6.76
N LYS A 89 15.99 -15.84 8.09
CA LYS A 89 14.74 -15.62 8.84
C LYS A 89 14.37 -14.15 8.88
N HIS A 90 15.36 -13.27 9.01
CA HIS A 90 15.14 -11.84 8.95
C HIS A 90 14.66 -11.41 7.57
N LYS A 91 15.23 -11.99 6.50
CA LYS A 91 14.77 -11.78 5.12
C LYS A 91 13.31 -12.13 4.95
N VAL A 92 12.93 -13.34 5.36
CA VAL A 92 11.57 -13.84 5.23
C VAL A 92 10.58 -12.95 5.96
N VAL A 93 10.86 -12.61 7.23
CA VAL A 93 9.96 -11.79 8.05
C VAL A 93 9.80 -10.38 7.48
N LEU A 94 10.89 -9.71 7.07
CA LEU A 94 10.80 -8.36 6.49
C LEU A 94 10.14 -8.38 5.11
N SER A 95 10.45 -9.37 4.27
CA SER A 95 9.82 -9.51 2.95
C SER A 95 8.32 -9.73 3.08
N MET A 96 7.88 -10.65 3.94
CA MET A 96 6.45 -10.88 4.16
C MET A 96 5.73 -9.65 4.71
N TYR A 97 6.36 -8.92 5.64
CA TYR A 97 5.73 -7.77 6.28
C TYR A 97 5.65 -6.51 5.38
N TYR A 98 6.71 -6.21 4.63
CA TYR A 98 6.81 -4.97 3.84
C TYR A 98 6.52 -5.16 2.35
N VAL A 99 6.91 -6.28 1.75
CA VAL A 99 6.69 -6.56 0.33
C VAL A 99 5.29 -7.15 0.13
N SER A 100 4.95 -8.18 0.92
CA SER A 100 3.66 -8.88 0.83
C SER A 100 2.54 -8.26 1.65
N ASP A 101 2.80 -7.17 2.39
CA ASP A 101 1.83 -6.47 3.24
C ASP A 101 1.12 -7.38 4.28
N MET A 102 1.78 -8.46 4.72
CA MET A 102 1.21 -9.40 5.68
C MET A 102 1.26 -8.86 7.11
N THR A 103 0.30 -9.27 7.93
CA THR A 103 0.33 -9.00 9.37
C THR A 103 1.20 -10.01 10.10
N PHE A 104 1.58 -9.72 11.35
CA PHE A 104 2.41 -10.64 12.14
C PHE A 104 1.71 -11.98 12.39
N GLU A 105 0.38 -11.97 12.49
CA GLU A 105 -0.45 -13.17 12.61
C GLU A 105 -0.37 -14.02 11.34
N MET A 106 -0.53 -13.42 10.17
CA MET A 106 -0.41 -14.15 8.90
C MET A 106 0.99 -14.73 8.70
N ILE A 107 2.02 -13.98 9.09
CA ILE A 107 3.41 -14.47 9.06
C ILE A 107 3.59 -15.63 10.04
N SER A 108 3.00 -15.54 11.23
CA SER A 108 3.01 -16.60 12.24
C SER A 108 2.42 -17.89 11.66
N ASP A 109 1.28 -17.78 10.97
CA ASP A 109 0.59 -18.91 10.36
C ASP A 109 1.42 -19.54 9.22
N GLU A 110 1.99 -18.71 8.34
CA GLU A 110 2.78 -19.16 7.19
C GLU A 110 4.13 -19.76 7.59
N THR A 111 4.80 -19.19 8.59
CA THR A 111 6.12 -19.64 9.04
C THR A 111 6.06 -20.69 10.15
N HIS A 112 4.86 -20.98 10.67
CA HIS A 112 4.62 -21.82 11.83
C HIS A 112 5.37 -21.39 13.12
N TYR A 113 5.85 -20.15 13.16
CA TYR A 113 6.38 -19.55 14.38
C TYR A 113 5.25 -19.03 15.24
N SER A 114 5.52 -18.76 16.52
CA SER A 114 4.60 -17.99 17.35
C SER A 114 4.70 -16.50 17.01
N VAL A 115 3.59 -15.77 17.16
CA VAL A 115 3.55 -14.31 16.95
C VAL A 115 4.66 -13.60 17.75
N GLY A 116 4.93 -14.05 18.98
CA GLY A 116 6.02 -13.51 19.81
C GLY A 116 7.42 -13.75 19.22
N ALA A 117 7.66 -14.90 18.60
CA ALA A 117 8.91 -15.18 17.88
C ALA A 117 9.02 -14.32 16.62
N VAL A 118 7.95 -14.17 15.84
CA VAL A 118 7.90 -13.27 14.68
C VAL A 118 8.25 -11.84 15.08
N HIS A 119 7.68 -11.31 16.17
CA HIS A 119 8.04 -9.98 16.69
C HIS A 119 9.51 -9.87 17.10
N LYS A 120 10.08 -10.95 17.67
CA LYS A 120 11.50 -10.97 18.04
C LYS A 120 12.39 -10.92 16.80
N PHE A 121 12.11 -11.77 15.80
CA PHE A 121 12.84 -11.77 14.53
C PHE A 121 12.69 -10.44 13.81
N TYR A 122 11.49 -9.87 13.77
CA TYR A 122 11.25 -8.55 13.20
C TYR A 122 12.09 -7.45 13.84
N ARG A 123 12.18 -7.41 15.19
CA ARG A 123 13.01 -6.41 15.89
C ARG A 123 14.50 -6.58 15.58
N SER A 124 14.99 -7.81 15.54
CA SER A 124 16.38 -8.10 15.18
C SER A 124 16.67 -7.74 13.73
N ALA A 125 15.78 -8.13 12.81
CA ALA A 125 15.86 -7.84 11.38
C ALA A 125 15.89 -6.33 11.11
N LEU A 126 15.06 -5.55 11.80
CA LEU A 126 15.08 -4.09 11.67
C LEU A 126 16.42 -3.47 12.09
N LYS A 127 17.07 -4.02 13.12
CA LYS A 127 18.36 -3.51 13.59
C LYS A 127 19.46 -3.80 12.57
N GLU A 128 19.48 -5.02 12.04
CA GLU A 128 20.42 -5.43 10.99
C GLU A 128 20.22 -4.61 9.70
N PHE A 129 18.96 -4.42 9.31
CA PHE A 129 18.62 -3.59 8.15
C PHE A 129 19.00 -2.12 8.36
N GLU A 130 18.86 -1.57 9.56
CA GLU A 130 19.29 -0.21 9.88
C GLU A 130 20.82 -0.06 9.84
N GLU A 131 21.56 -1.07 10.29
CA GLU A 131 23.02 -1.12 10.18
C GLU A 131 23.48 -1.17 8.72
N LEU A 132 22.87 -2.04 7.90
CA LEU A 132 23.17 -2.18 6.47
C LEU A 132 22.82 -0.92 5.67
N TYR A 133 21.66 -0.32 5.95
CA TYR A 133 21.23 0.91 5.27
C TYR A 133 22.13 2.11 5.59
N ASN A 134 22.73 2.15 6.79
CA ASN A 134 23.69 3.19 7.14
C ASN A 134 25.05 2.97 6.48
N SER A 135 25.52 1.72 6.35
CA SER A 135 26.80 1.42 5.70
C SER A 135 26.81 1.65 4.20
N GLU A 136 25.69 1.44 3.51
CA GLU A 136 25.54 1.75 2.07
C GLU A 136 25.50 3.26 1.77
N LYS A 137 25.46 4.10 2.82
CA LYS A 137 25.29 5.55 2.71
C LYS A 137 26.50 6.36 3.18
N GLU A 138 27.53 5.69 3.73
CA GLU A 138 28.87 6.24 3.98
C GLU A 138 29.79 6.04 2.77
#